data_AF-A0A2W4ISK6-F1
#
_entry.id   AF-A0A2W4ISK6-F1
#
_cell.length_a   1.000
_cell.length_b   1.000
_cell.length_c   1.000
_cell.angle_alpha   90.00
_cell.angle_beta   90.00
_cell.angle_gamma   90.00
#
_symmetry.space_group_name_H-M   'P 1'
#
loop_
_entity.id
_entity.type
_entity.pdbx_description
1 polymer ?
#
loop_
_entity_poly.entity_id
_entity_poly.type
_entity_poly.pdbx_seq_one_letter_code
_entity_poly.pdbx_strand_id
1 'polypeptide(L)'
;PGPPLGFPGVGGGGAVNAAAPPGRPPVGSLRISGADPRPRHYGLSHHSVTAYGRVALAGADLVVPDALEPALAARVDAALATMPARHRIVRVACDGLDAALRAAPVPLSTMGRGLDADYAYFLAAAAAGRHAAALL
;
A
#
# COMPACT_ATOMS: atom_id res chain seq x y z
N PRO A 1 -22.39 14.75 -11.97
CA PRO A 1 -22.18 13.39 -11.42
C PRO A 1 -20.66 13.11 -11.28
N GLY A 2 -20.06 13.50 -10.16
CA GLY A 2 -18.65 13.23 -9.87
C GLY A 2 -18.46 11.81 -9.34
N PRO A 3 -17.39 11.08 -9.71
CA PRO A 3 -17.15 9.77 -9.12
C PRO A 3 -16.87 9.94 -7.63
N PRO A 4 -17.32 8.99 -6.78
CA PRO A 4 -17.22 9.12 -5.35
C PRO A 4 -15.75 9.11 -4.93
N LEU A 5 -15.34 10.15 -4.21
CA LEU A 5 -14.06 10.24 -3.52
C LEU A 5 -14.04 9.18 -2.41
N GLY A 6 -13.58 7.99 -2.76
CA GLY A 6 -13.47 6.88 -1.82
C GLY A 6 -12.19 6.97 -0.99
N PHE A 7 -12.20 7.80 0.05
CA PHE A 7 -11.53 7.45 1.31
C PHE A 7 -12.60 6.91 2.26
N PRO A 8 -12.79 5.59 2.38
CA PRO A 8 -13.44 5.01 3.55
C PRO A 8 -12.36 4.51 4.51
N GLY A 9 -12.33 5.11 5.69
CA GLY A 9 -11.66 4.53 6.84
C GLY A 9 -12.17 3.11 7.12
N VAL A 10 -11.23 2.27 7.56
CA VAL A 10 -11.42 1.12 8.46
C VAL A 10 -12.63 0.22 8.14
N GLY A 11 -12.40 -0.81 7.32
CA GLY A 11 -13.29 -1.97 7.21
C GLY A 11 -12.87 -2.96 6.14
N GLY A 12 -12.23 -4.07 6.52
CA GLY A 12 -11.97 -5.22 5.65
C GLY A 12 -10.90 -5.01 4.58
N GLY A 13 -9.66 -5.41 4.87
CA GLY A 13 -8.51 -5.19 4.00
C GLY A 13 -8.60 -5.88 2.63
N GLY A 14 -9.02 -5.13 1.62
CA GLY A 14 -8.64 -5.31 0.22
C GLY A 14 -7.47 -4.40 -0.15
N ALA A 15 -6.76 -4.68 -1.25
CA ALA A 15 -5.79 -3.72 -1.79
C ALA A 15 -6.52 -2.41 -2.10
N VAL A 16 -6.16 -1.32 -1.42
CA VAL A 16 -6.81 -0.03 -1.62
C VAL A 16 -6.26 0.57 -2.90
N ASN A 17 -7.12 0.83 -3.88
CA ASN A 17 -6.74 1.54 -5.09
C ASN A 17 -6.91 3.04 -4.81
N ALA A 18 -5.83 3.82 -4.84
CA ALA A 18 -5.94 5.27 -4.83
C ALA A 18 -6.27 5.73 -6.26
N ALA A 19 -7.32 6.55 -6.40
CA ALA A 19 -7.77 7.03 -7.69
C ALA A 19 -6.69 7.90 -8.35
N ALA A 20 -6.41 7.66 -9.63
CA ALA A 20 -5.54 8.50 -10.43
C ALA A 20 -6.37 9.46 -11.31
N PRO A 21 -5.83 10.62 -11.70
CA PRO A 21 -6.48 11.50 -12.68
C PRO A 21 -6.75 10.79 -14.01
N PRO A 22 -7.71 11.26 -14.82
CA PRO A 22 -7.96 10.75 -16.16
C PRO A 22 -6.67 10.73 -17.00
N GLY A 23 -6.37 9.58 -17.61
CA GLY A 23 -5.17 9.40 -18.45
C GLY A 23 -3.88 9.07 -17.69
N ARG A 24 -3.92 8.92 -16.36
CA ARG A 24 -2.80 8.41 -15.56
C ARG A 24 -3.04 6.97 -15.08
N PRO A 25 -1.99 6.16 -14.90
CA PRO A 25 -2.13 4.82 -14.32
C PRO A 25 -2.73 4.90 -12.90
N PRO A 26 -3.63 3.97 -12.51
CA PRO A 26 -4.12 3.87 -11.15
C PRO A 26 -2.99 3.66 -10.14
N VAL A 27 -3.16 4.18 -8.92
CA VAL A 27 -2.17 4.04 -7.84
C VAL A 27 -2.56 2.86 -6.94
N GLY A 28 -1.72 1.83 -6.92
CA GLY A 28 -1.94 0.64 -6.11
C GLY A 28 -1.32 0.73 -4.72
N SER A 29 -2.17 0.72 -3.68
CA SER A 29 -1.71 0.54 -2.30
C SER A 29 -1.46 -0.94 -2.02
N LEU A 30 -0.22 -1.26 -1.70
CA LEU A 30 0.18 -2.61 -1.30
C LEU A 30 -0.17 -2.88 0.17
N ARG A 31 -0.67 -4.08 0.45
CA ARG A 31 -0.85 -4.56 1.84
C ARG A 31 0.44 -5.26 2.26
N ILE A 32 1.27 -4.53 2.98
CA ILE A 32 2.55 -5.01 3.51
C ILE A 32 2.38 -5.19 5.02
N SER A 33 2.80 -6.33 5.56
CA SER A 33 2.77 -6.55 7.02
C SER A 33 4.09 -7.14 7.50
N GLY A 34 4.60 -6.60 8.60
CA GLY A 34 5.74 -7.16 9.34
C GLY A 34 5.34 -7.77 10.70
N ALA A 35 4.05 -7.72 11.04
CA ALA A 35 3.55 -7.95 12.39
C ALA A 35 3.51 -9.42 12.82
N ASP A 36 3.34 -10.34 11.87
CA ASP A 36 3.30 -11.77 12.14
C ASP A 36 4.53 -12.43 11.52
N PRO A 37 5.44 -13.04 12.31
CA PRO A 37 6.65 -13.67 11.79
C PRO A 37 6.39 -14.92 10.97
N ARG A 38 5.15 -15.45 10.97
CA ARG A 38 4.79 -16.60 10.15
C ARG A 38 4.93 -16.22 8.67
N PRO A 39 5.64 -17.02 7.84
CA PRO A 39 5.92 -16.67 6.45
C PRO A 39 4.70 -16.29 5.60
N ARG A 40 3.53 -16.85 5.89
CA ARG A 40 2.27 -16.58 5.18
C ARG A 40 1.65 -15.21 5.49
N HIS A 41 2.11 -14.53 6.54
CA HIS A 41 1.59 -13.23 7.01
C HIS A 41 2.66 -12.13 7.07
N TYR A 42 3.92 -12.45 6.76
CA TYR A 42 5.05 -11.53 6.68
C TYR A 42 5.31 -11.14 5.22
N GLY A 43 5.51 -9.85 4.92
CA GLY A 43 5.73 -9.34 3.57
C GLY A 43 4.47 -8.87 2.85
N LEU A 44 4.46 -9.03 1.53
CA LEU A 44 3.34 -8.64 0.68
C LEU A 44 2.19 -9.66 0.80
N SER A 45 0.98 -9.18 1.09
CA SER A 45 -0.20 -10.04 1.23
C SER A 45 -0.57 -10.76 -0.08
N HIS A 46 -1.06 -12.00 0.03
CA HIS A 46 -1.64 -12.75 -1.08
C HIS A 46 -2.75 -11.99 -1.81
N HIS A 47 -3.50 -11.13 -1.12
CA HIS A 47 -4.51 -10.27 -1.77
C HIS A 47 -3.87 -9.25 -2.71
N SER A 48 -2.77 -8.60 -2.32
CA SER A 48 -2.04 -7.69 -3.21
C SER A 48 -1.40 -8.44 -4.37
N VAL A 49 -0.83 -9.62 -4.12
CA VAL A 49 -0.28 -10.49 -5.17
C VAL A 49 -1.34 -10.90 -6.16
N THR A 50 -2.53 -11.29 -5.70
CA THR A 50 -3.62 -11.70 -6.59
C THR A 50 -4.20 -10.50 -7.34
N ALA A 51 -4.45 -9.39 -6.64
CA ALA A 51 -5.06 -8.20 -7.23
C ALA A 51 -4.21 -7.63 -8.37
N TYR A 52 -2.91 -7.42 -8.14
CA TYR A 52 -2.03 -6.86 -9.18
C TYR A 52 -1.48 -7.94 -10.11
N GLY A 53 -1.06 -9.08 -9.58
CA GLY A 53 -0.46 -10.15 -10.38
C GLY A 53 -1.44 -10.79 -11.37
N ARG A 54 -2.72 -10.96 -11.00
CA ARG A 54 -3.69 -11.75 -11.78
C ARG A 54 -4.90 -10.96 -12.25
N VAL A 55 -5.43 -10.06 -11.42
CA VAL A 55 -6.74 -9.42 -11.68
C VAL A 55 -6.61 -8.08 -12.40
N ALA A 56 -5.58 -7.30 -12.11
CA ALA A 56 -5.39 -6.00 -12.72
C ALA A 56 -5.04 -6.13 -14.21
N LEU A 57 -6.01 -5.87 -15.08
CA LEU A 57 -5.85 -5.93 -16.53
C LEU A 57 -5.06 -4.74 -17.09
N ALA A 58 -5.14 -3.59 -16.42
CA ALA A 58 -4.36 -2.39 -16.73
C ALA A 58 -3.10 -2.29 -15.85
N GLY A 59 -2.08 -1.61 -16.37
CA GLY A 59 -0.91 -1.22 -15.59
C GLY A 59 -1.26 -0.29 -14.43
N ALA A 60 -0.53 -0.39 -13.33
CA ALA A 60 -0.73 0.41 -12.12
C ALA A 60 0.61 0.81 -11.51
N ASP A 61 0.65 1.95 -10.84
CA ASP A 61 1.78 2.37 -10.01
C ASP A 61 1.70 1.65 -8.66
N LEU A 62 2.51 0.62 -8.47
CA LEU A 62 2.60 -0.12 -7.21
C LEU A 62 3.53 0.64 -6.27
N VAL A 63 2.94 1.30 -5.28
CA VAL A 63 3.68 2.16 -4.37
C VAL A 63 4.27 1.34 -3.23
N VAL A 64 5.57 1.54 -3.00
CA VAL A 64 6.31 0.89 -1.93
C VAL A 64 7.01 1.98 -1.09
N PRO A 65 6.81 2.01 0.24
CA PRO A 65 7.58 2.89 1.10
C PRO A 65 9.06 2.52 1.08
N ASP A 66 9.95 3.51 1.06
CA ASP A 66 11.40 3.31 1.03
C ASP A 66 12.03 3.06 2.41
N ALA A 67 11.29 3.28 3.49
CA ALA A 67 11.73 3.10 4.87
C ALA A 67 11.21 1.80 5.52
N LEU A 68 11.08 0.71 4.75
CA LEU A 68 10.77 -0.61 5.30
C LEU A 68 11.99 -1.20 6.01
N GLU A 69 11.74 -2.03 7.04
CA GLU A 69 12.78 -2.84 7.67
C GLU A 69 13.46 -3.74 6.61
N PRO A 70 14.80 -3.90 6.61
CA PRO A 70 15.53 -4.58 5.55
C PRO A 70 15.02 -5.98 5.16
N ALA A 71 14.71 -6.86 6.13
CA ALA A 71 14.22 -8.20 5.84
C ALA A 71 12.81 -8.16 5.21
N LEU A 72 11.96 -7.25 5.69
CA LEU A 72 10.64 -7.01 5.11
C LEU A 72 10.74 -6.44 3.68
N ALA A 73 11.65 -5.48 3.46
CA ALA A 73 11.90 -4.87 2.17
C ALA A 73 12.35 -5.92 1.13
N ALA A 74 13.33 -6.75 1.48
CA ALA A 74 13.82 -7.82 0.60
C ALA A 74 12.70 -8.80 0.20
N ARG A 75 11.80 -9.11 1.12
CA ARG A 75 10.66 -10.00 0.86
C ARG A 75 9.60 -9.36 -0.03
N VAL A 76 9.33 -8.07 0.18
CA VAL A 76 8.44 -7.29 -0.70
C VAL A 76 9.04 -7.22 -2.10
N ASP A 77 10.33 -6.95 -2.22
CA ASP A 77 11.03 -6.87 -3.50
C ASP A 77 11.00 -8.19 -4.27
N ALA A 78 11.23 -9.31 -3.59
CA ALA A 78 11.10 -10.63 -4.17
C ALA A 78 9.67 -10.91 -4.68
N ALA A 79 8.65 -10.49 -3.95
CA ALA A 79 7.26 -10.62 -4.40
C ALA A 79 6.96 -9.71 -5.61
N LEU A 80 7.45 -8.47 -5.60
CA LEU A 80 7.27 -7.52 -6.70
C LEU A 80 8.00 -7.93 -7.97
N ALA A 81 9.13 -8.61 -7.87
CA ALA A 81 9.84 -9.18 -9.02
C ALA A 81 9.00 -10.23 -9.79
N THR A 82 7.99 -10.82 -9.16
CA THR A 82 7.04 -11.74 -9.81
C THR A 82 5.85 -11.03 -10.46
N MET A 83 5.72 -9.72 -10.28
CA MET A 83 4.58 -8.96 -10.81
C MET A 83 4.72 -8.76 -12.33
N PRO A 84 3.59 -8.74 -13.06
CA PRO A 84 3.62 -8.48 -14.48
C PRO A 84 4.20 -7.12 -14.84
N ALA A 85 4.98 -7.06 -15.92
CA ALA A 85 5.72 -5.87 -16.35
C ALA A 85 4.86 -4.64 -16.72
N ARG A 86 3.53 -4.80 -16.81
CA ARG A 86 2.58 -3.69 -16.97
C ARG A 86 2.54 -2.79 -15.73
N HIS A 87 2.97 -3.27 -14.57
CA HIS A 87 3.03 -2.50 -13.34
C HIS A 87 4.33 -1.72 -13.25
N ARG A 88 4.24 -0.47 -12.78
CA ARG A 88 5.40 0.35 -12.44
C ARG A 88 5.59 0.34 -10.94
N ILE A 89 6.76 -0.09 -10.47
CA ILE A 89 7.09 0.00 -9.04
C ILE A 89 7.53 1.42 -8.74
N VAL A 90 6.89 2.07 -7.77
CA VAL A 90 7.21 3.44 -7.35
C VAL A 90 7.63 3.43 -5.89
N ARG A 91 8.89 3.81 -5.62
CA ARG A 91 9.40 3.99 -4.26
C ARG A 91 9.09 5.40 -3.79
N VAL A 92 8.55 5.53 -2.58
CA VAL A 92 8.11 6.82 -2.03
C VAL A 92 8.80 7.09 -0.70
N ALA A 93 9.36 8.29 -0.60
CA ALA A 93 9.99 8.82 0.60
C ALA A 93 8.99 8.91 1.76
N CYS A 94 9.40 8.36 2.90
CA CYS A 94 8.57 8.26 4.09
C CYS A 94 8.67 9.44 5.06
N ASP A 95 9.47 10.47 4.75
CA ASP A 95 9.69 11.61 5.63
C ASP A 95 8.37 12.27 6.06
N GLY A 96 8.13 12.36 7.36
CA GLY A 96 6.91 12.93 7.94
C GLY A 96 5.66 12.06 7.87
N LEU A 97 5.70 10.87 7.26
CA LEU A 97 4.53 9.96 7.21
C LEU A 97 4.19 9.38 8.59
N ASP A 98 5.19 9.03 9.41
CA ASP A 98 4.95 8.57 10.80
C ASP A 98 4.19 9.63 11.61
N ALA A 99 4.69 10.87 11.60
CA ALA A 99 4.05 11.99 12.30
C ALA A 99 2.63 12.23 11.79
N ALA A 100 2.40 12.16 10.47
CA ALA A 100 1.07 12.30 9.89
C ALA A 100 0.13 11.15 10.31
N LEU A 101 0.61 9.91 10.35
CA LEU A 101 -0.15 8.74 10.80
C LEU A 101 -0.49 8.85 12.29
N ARG A 102 0.46 9.29 13.12
CA ARG A 102 0.28 9.52 14.56
C ARG A 102 -0.71 10.65 14.84
N ALA A 103 -0.75 11.67 13.98
CA ALA A 103 -1.68 12.80 14.07
C ALA A 103 -3.06 12.50 13.48
N ALA A 104 -3.32 11.29 13.01
CA ALA A 104 -4.61 10.94 12.42
C ALA A 104 -5.75 11.20 13.43
N PRO A 105 -6.84 11.87 13.00
CA PRO A 105 -7.95 12.23 13.89
C PRO A 105 -8.80 11.02 14.32
N VAL A 106 -8.51 9.83 13.79
CA VAL A 106 -9.19 8.59 14.09
C VAL A 106 -8.18 7.50 14.45
N PRO A 107 -8.52 6.56 15.36
CA PRO A 107 -7.66 5.43 15.66
C PRO A 107 -7.40 4.59 14.41
N LEU A 108 -6.12 4.36 14.12
CA LEU A 108 -5.69 3.51 13.03
C LEU A 108 -5.78 2.05 13.45
N SER A 109 -6.54 1.24 12.72
CA SER A 109 -6.64 -0.21 12.96
C SER A 109 -6.80 -1.00 11.66
N THR A 110 -6.13 -2.16 11.59
CA THR A 110 -6.20 -3.13 10.49
C THR A 110 -6.14 -4.53 11.06
N MET A 111 -7.12 -5.39 10.74
CA MET A 111 -7.16 -6.78 11.23
C MET A 111 -7.00 -6.91 12.76
N GLY A 112 -7.54 -5.94 13.52
CA GLY A 112 -7.42 -5.89 14.98
C GLY A 112 -6.07 -5.38 15.52
N ARG A 113 -5.17 -4.91 14.65
CA ARG A 113 -3.86 -4.35 15.00
C ARG A 113 -3.83 -2.84 14.78
N GLY A 114 -3.25 -2.11 15.74
CA GLY A 114 -3.03 -0.67 15.64
C GLY A 114 -1.75 -0.29 14.87
N LEU A 115 -1.46 1.00 14.77
CA LEU A 115 -0.29 1.54 14.06
C LEU A 115 1.02 0.87 14.47
N ASP A 116 1.36 0.87 15.77
CA ASP A 116 2.63 0.29 16.23
C ASP A 116 2.68 -1.24 16.09
N ALA A 117 1.52 -1.90 16.06
CA ALA A 117 1.42 -3.34 15.92
C ALA A 117 1.58 -3.82 14.46
N ASP A 118 1.34 -2.97 13.46
CA ASP A 118 1.50 -3.31 12.04
C ASP A 118 1.93 -2.09 11.20
N TYR A 119 3.01 -1.44 11.63
CA TYR A 119 3.46 -0.15 11.11
C TYR A 119 3.63 -0.12 9.58
N ALA A 120 4.21 -1.19 9.02
CA ALA A 120 4.43 -1.31 7.58
C ALA A 120 3.12 -1.24 6.76
N TYR A 121 2.00 -1.70 7.32
CA TYR A 121 0.70 -1.63 6.67
C TYR A 121 0.26 -0.18 6.46
N PHE A 122 0.34 0.60 7.53
CA PHE A 122 -0.07 2.00 7.53
C PHE A 122 0.90 2.87 6.75
N LEU A 123 2.21 2.59 6.84
CA LEU A 123 3.22 3.28 6.06
C LEU A 123 3.02 3.06 4.56
N ALA A 124 2.70 1.84 4.12
CA ALA A 124 2.41 1.55 2.72
C ALA A 124 1.18 2.30 2.21
N ALA A 125 0.12 2.36 3.02
CA ALA A 125 -1.07 3.14 2.68
C ALA A 125 -0.79 4.65 2.61
N ALA A 126 -0.01 5.19 3.57
CA ALA A 126 0.37 6.59 3.59
C ALA A 126 1.26 6.98 2.40
N ALA A 127 2.21 6.11 2.03
CA ALA A 127 3.05 6.29 0.85
C ALA A 127 2.22 6.31 -0.44
N ALA A 128 1.25 5.40 -0.58
CA ALA A 128 0.32 5.40 -1.71
C ALA A 128 -0.51 6.69 -1.78
N GLY A 129 -1.00 7.17 -0.63
CA GLY A 129 -1.71 8.45 -0.54
C GLY A 129 -0.84 9.64 -0.96
N ARG A 130 0.42 9.68 -0.52
CA ARG A 130 1.39 10.72 -0.93
C ARG A 130 1.63 10.72 -2.43
N HIS A 131 1.85 9.54 -3.03
CA HIS A 131 2.05 9.43 -4.48
C HIS A 131 0.81 9.88 -5.25
N ALA A 132 -0.38 9.44 -4.82
CA ALA A 132 -1.63 9.87 -5.44
C ALA A 132 -1.83 11.39 -5.37
N ALA A 133 -1.52 12.02 -4.23
CA ALA A 133 -1.61 13.47 -4.07
C ALA A 133 -0.64 14.23 -4.98
N ALA A 134 0.54 13.66 -5.28
CA ALA A 134 1.51 14.27 -6.20
C ALA A 134 1.12 14.16 -7.68
N LEU A 135 0.07 13.39 -8.01
CA LEU A 135 -0.45 13.24 -9.37
C LEU A 135 -1.64 14.17 -9.68
N LEU A 136 -2.23 14.81 -8.66
CA LEU A 136 -3.33 15.78 -8.80
C LEU A 136 -2.83 17.14 -9.27
#